data_AF-A0AAN1Y4L5-F1
#
_entry.id   AF-A0AAN1Y4L5-F1
#
_cell.length_a   1.000
_cell.length_b   1.000
_cell.length_c   1.000
_cell.angle_alpha   90.00
_cell.angle_beta   90.00
_cell.angle_gamma   90.00
#
_symmetry.space_group_name_H-M   'P 1'
#
loop_
_entity.id
_entity.type
_entity.pdbx_description
1 polymer ?
#
loop_
_entity_poly.entity_id
_entity_poly.type
_entity_poly.pdbx_seq_one_letter_code
_entity_poly.pdbx_strand_id
1 'polypeptide(L)'
;MSEVLRNDIFRFTADLPVQQGFYRLCKSKPENPQFYLPNLLVSETQLDSRLPAYFADFVVSTDLFNSIEDGDIGIVNNGNMIRVILSRRANHNTVLVTERCNSGSLADEDIIAKLLVESDPHKIIALFNSETESADA
;
A
#
# COMPACT_ATOMS: atom_id res chain seq x y z
N MET A 1 -18.36 -22.04 5.66
CA MET A 1 -17.46 -21.41 4.68
C MET A 1 -16.45 -20.64 5.49
N SER A 2 -15.22 -21.13 5.60
CA SER A 2 -14.17 -20.47 6.39
C SER A 2 -13.79 -19.18 5.69
N GLU A 3 -13.95 -18.05 6.36
CA GLU A 3 -13.43 -16.76 5.88
C GLU A 3 -11.93 -16.92 5.65
N VAL A 4 -11.52 -16.84 4.39
CA VAL A 4 -10.11 -16.83 4.03
C VAL A 4 -9.62 -15.41 4.26
N LEU A 5 -9.13 -15.13 5.47
CA LEU A 5 -8.39 -13.91 5.77
C LEU A 5 -7.12 -13.93 4.91
N ARG A 6 -7.12 -13.15 3.84
CA ARG A 6 -5.96 -12.97 2.99
C ARG A 6 -4.88 -12.27 3.82
N ASN A 7 -3.69 -12.85 3.86
CA ASN A 7 -2.56 -12.21 4.54
C ASN A 7 -2.31 -10.82 3.92
N ASP A 8 -2.23 -9.79 4.76
CA ASP A 8 -1.98 -8.41 4.38
C ASP A 8 -0.58 -7.96 4.80
N ILE A 9 0.11 -8.69 5.69
CA ILE A 9 1.43 -8.36 6.19
C ILE A 9 2.48 -9.31 5.62
N PHE A 10 3.50 -8.73 5.00
CA PHE A 10 4.57 -9.46 4.34
C PHE A 10 5.92 -8.97 4.83
N ARG A 11 6.86 -9.90 4.98
CA ARG A 11 8.28 -9.58 5.16
C ARG A 11 8.96 -9.54 3.80
N PHE A 12 9.96 -8.68 3.68
CA PHE A 12 10.76 -8.57 2.47
C PHE A 12 12.24 -8.44 2.82
N THR A 13 13.09 -8.64 1.81
CA THR A 13 14.51 -8.29 1.87
C THR A 13 14.80 -7.18 0.86
N ALA A 14 15.76 -6.34 1.19
CA ALA A 14 16.23 -5.26 0.33
C ALA A 14 17.72 -5.05 0.60
N ASP A 15 18.48 -4.69 -0.42
CA ASP A 15 19.92 -4.44 -0.30
C ASP A 15 20.19 -3.14 0.46
N LEU A 16 19.28 -2.17 0.33
CA LEU A 16 19.29 -0.91 1.07
C LEU A 16 18.02 -0.79 1.92
N PRO A 17 18.08 -0.03 3.03
CA PRO A 17 16.88 0.25 3.82
C PRO A 17 15.87 1.04 2.99
N VAL A 18 14.69 0.44 2.76
CA VAL A 18 13.56 1.13 2.15
C VAL A 18 12.99 2.12 3.13
N GLN A 19 12.81 3.38 2.71
CA GLN A 19 12.23 4.42 3.55
C GLN A 19 10.80 4.04 3.96
N GLN A 20 10.43 4.29 5.21
CA GLN A 20 9.06 4.08 5.67
C GLN A 20 8.09 5.02 4.94
N GLY A 21 6.90 4.51 4.62
CA GLY A 21 5.87 5.29 3.94
C GLY A 21 4.95 4.48 3.05
N PHE A 22 4.13 5.20 2.29
CA PHE A 22 3.17 4.63 1.34
C PHE A 22 3.82 4.46 -0.03
N TYR A 23 3.64 3.28 -0.61
CA TYR A 23 4.16 2.95 -1.92
C TYR A 23 3.10 2.34 -2.80
N ARG A 24 3.20 2.64 -4.09
CA ARG A 24 2.54 1.86 -5.13
C ARG A 24 3.42 0.65 -5.41
N LEU A 25 2.89 -0.54 -5.18
CA LEU A 25 3.58 -1.80 -5.40
C LEU A 25 3.49 -2.18 -6.88
N CYS A 26 4.62 -2.53 -7.47
CA CYS A 26 4.75 -2.85 -8.88
C CYS A 26 5.61 -4.10 -9.07
N LYS A 27 5.19 -4.98 -9.97
CA LYS A 27 5.97 -6.10 -10.52
C LYS A 27 6.62 -5.72 -11.84
N SER A 28 5.99 -4.80 -12.58
CA SER A 28 6.41 -4.41 -13.92
C SER A 28 6.49 -2.89 -14.07
N LYS A 29 7.00 -2.44 -15.22
CA LYS A 29 7.10 -1.01 -15.53
C LYS A 29 5.69 -0.39 -15.47
N PRO A 30 5.46 0.62 -14.61
CA PRO A 30 4.15 1.26 -14.53
C PRO A 30 3.84 2.00 -15.85
N GLU A 31 2.62 1.80 -16.37
CA GLU A 31 2.13 2.46 -17.59
C GLU A 31 2.07 3.99 -17.42
N ASN A 32 1.69 4.44 -16.22
CA ASN A 32 1.75 5.84 -15.82
C ASN A 32 2.62 5.98 -14.56
N PRO A 33 3.92 6.30 -14.72
CA PRO A 33 4.87 6.42 -13.60
C PRO A 33 4.66 7.69 -12.78
N GLN A 34 3.96 8.70 -13.30
CA GLN A 34 3.60 9.93 -12.58
C GLN A 34 2.38 9.71 -11.67
N PHE A 35 2.52 8.76 -10.75
CA PHE A 35 1.55 8.54 -9.69
C PHE A 35 1.96 9.33 -8.45
N TYR A 36 1.00 9.75 -7.63
CA TYR A 36 1.25 10.56 -6.43
C TYR A 36 2.09 9.83 -5.36
N LEU A 37 2.21 8.50 -5.45
CA LEU A 37 3.03 7.68 -4.57
C LEU A 37 4.28 7.19 -5.30
N PRO A 38 5.42 7.06 -4.58
CA PRO A 38 6.61 6.40 -5.10
C PRO A 38 6.29 4.95 -5.49
N ASN A 39 6.82 4.51 -6.64
CA ASN A 39 6.68 3.13 -7.08
C ASN A 39 7.75 2.27 -6.39
N LEU A 40 7.33 1.16 -5.81
CA LEU A 40 8.21 0.16 -5.19
C LEU A 40 8.19 -1.10 -6.05
N LEU A 41 9.35 -1.49 -6.57
CA LEU A 41 9.48 -2.71 -7.34
C LEU A 41 9.52 -3.91 -6.40
N VAL A 42 8.61 -4.85 -6.59
CA VAL A 42 8.51 -6.12 -5.88
C VAL A 42 8.91 -7.24 -6.83
N SER A 43 9.88 -8.06 -6.42
CA SER A 43 10.36 -9.20 -7.21
C SER A 43 10.47 -10.46 -6.35
N GLU A 44 10.50 -11.61 -7.02
CA GLU A 44 10.77 -12.91 -6.40
C GLU A 44 12.27 -13.15 -6.20
N THR A 45 13.10 -12.52 -7.03
CA THR A 45 14.56 -12.66 -7.03
C THR A 45 15.24 -11.31 -7.00
N GLN A 46 16.51 -11.31 -6.60
CA GLN A 46 17.35 -10.12 -6.67
C GLN A 46 17.42 -9.55 -8.09
N LEU A 47 17.66 -8.24 -8.18
CA LEU A 47 17.75 -7.54 -9.44
C LEU A 47 19.17 -7.69 -10.01
N ASP A 48 19.29 -8.30 -11.20
CA ASP A 48 20.59 -8.46 -11.88
C ASP A 48 21.11 -7.15 -12.52
N SER A 49 20.30 -6.09 -12.50
CA SER A 49 20.57 -4.83 -13.19
C SER A 49 20.29 -3.63 -12.28
N ARG A 50 20.63 -2.42 -12.74
CA ARG A 50 20.32 -1.21 -11.95
C ARG A 50 18.82 -0.97 -11.89
N LEU A 51 18.34 -0.53 -10.73
CA LEU A 51 16.95 -0.12 -10.53
C LEU A 51 16.59 1.01 -11.51
N PRO A 52 15.54 0.85 -12.33
CA PRO A 52 15.09 1.93 -13.20
C PRO A 52 14.64 3.17 -12.42
N ALA A 53 14.90 4.36 -12.96
CA ALA A 53 14.68 5.65 -12.29
C ALA A 53 13.21 5.98 -11.93
N TYR A 54 12.25 5.20 -12.43
CA TYR A 54 10.82 5.36 -12.11
C TYR A 54 10.39 4.52 -10.90
N PHE A 55 11.30 3.74 -10.31
CA PHE A 55 11.11 3.11 -9.00
C PHE A 55 11.93 3.86 -7.95
N ALA A 56 11.31 4.07 -6.79
CA ALA A 56 11.98 4.65 -5.63
C ALA A 56 12.93 3.64 -4.98
N ASP A 57 12.50 2.38 -4.90
CA ASP A 57 13.29 1.30 -4.32
C ASP A 57 12.86 -0.08 -4.86
N PHE A 58 13.53 -1.11 -4.38
CA PHE A 58 13.38 -2.50 -4.77
C PHE A 58 13.34 -3.43 -3.56
N VAL A 59 12.39 -4.37 -3.57
CA VAL A 59 12.25 -5.40 -2.53
C VAL A 59 12.08 -6.78 -3.13
N VAL A 60 12.62 -7.78 -2.43
CA VAL A 60 12.50 -9.19 -2.76
C VAL A 60 11.61 -9.88 -1.75
N SER A 61 10.51 -10.47 -2.24
CA SER A 61 9.59 -11.28 -1.43
C SER A 61 8.66 -12.07 -2.34
N THR A 62 8.84 -13.39 -2.40
CA THR A 62 7.97 -14.31 -3.16
C THR A 62 6.53 -14.27 -2.65
N ASP A 63 6.33 -14.22 -1.33
CA ASP A 63 4.99 -14.18 -0.73
C ASP A 63 4.24 -12.89 -1.08
N LEU A 64 4.92 -11.74 -0.99
CA LEU A 64 4.35 -10.46 -1.38
C LEU A 64 4.05 -10.44 -2.88
N PHE A 65 5.02 -10.83 -3.70
CA PHE A 65 4.89 -10.87 -5.16
C PHE A 65 3.68 -11.70 -5.60
N ASN A 66 3.51 -12.87 -4.99
CA ASN A 66 2.39 -13.76 -5.28
C ASN A 66 1.06 -13.27 -4.72
N SER A 67 1.04 -12.27 -3.86
CA SER A 67 -0.17 -11.78 -3.19
C SER A 67 -0.72 -10.46 -3.76
N ILE A 68 0.12 -9.68 -4.45
CA ILE A 68 -0.25 -8.37 -4.99
C ILE A 68 -0.54 -8.38 -6.49
N GLU A 69 -1.09 -7.28 -6.99
CA GLU A 69 -1.07 -6.89 -8.41
C GLU A 69 -0.39 -5.54 -8.63
N ASP A 70 0.00 -5.26 -9.88
CA ASP A 70 0.54 -3.95 -10.27
C ASP A 70 -0.46 -2.84 -9.91
N GLY A 71 -0.03 -1.90 -9.07
CA GLY A 71 -0.86 -0.78 -8.60
C GLY A 71 -1.52 -0.96 -7.24
N ASP A 72 -1.29 -2.09 -6.57
CA ASP A 72 -1.64 -2.23 -5.15
C ASP A 72 -0.89 -1.20 -4.30
N ILE A 73 -1.45 -0.84 -3.15
CA ILE A 73 -0.83 0.13 -2.22
C ILE A 73 -0.41 -0.58 -0.96
N GLY A 74 0.85 -0.39 -0.59
CA GLY A 74 1.43 -0.93 0.63
C GLY A 74 2.05 0.16 1.51
N ILE A 75 2.08 -0.11 2.81
CA ILE A 75 2.81 0.70 3.80
C ILE A 75 4.08 -0.07 4.19
N VAL A 76 5.24 0.53 3.93
CA VAL A 76 6.52 0.02 4.44
C VAL A 76 6.71 0.51 5.87
N ASN A 77 6.90 -0.43 6.78
CA ASN A 77 7.19 -0.20 8.19
C ASN A 77 8.65 -0.54 8.51
N ASN A 78 9.10 -0.11 9.68
CA ASN A 78 10.38 -0.53 10.25
C ASN A 78 10.50 -2.06 10.31
N GLY A 79 11.69 -2.58 9.99
CA GLY A 79 12.01 -4.01 10.07
C GLY A 79 11.64 -4.82 8.82
N ASN A 80 11.67 -4.18 7.64
CA ASN A 80 11.42 -4.79 6.33
C ASN A 80 10.07 -5.53 6.26
N MET A 81 9.02 -4.83 6.69
CA MET A 81 7.65 -5.31 6.59
C MET A 81 6.81 -4.38 5.73
N ILE A 82 6.00 -4.96 4.85
CA ILE A 82 4.99 -4.25 4.06
C ILE A 82 3.62 -4.74 4.48
N ARG A 83 2.71 -3.80 4.77
CA ARG A 83 1.29 -4.09 4.90
C ARG A 83 0.56 -3.64 3.64
N VAL A 84 -0.06 -4.56 2.91
CA VAL A 84 -0.87 -4.26 1.71
C VAL A 84 -2.25 -3.78 2.15
N ILE A 85 -2.56 -2.51 1.90
CA ILE A 85 -3.76 -1.82 2.39
C ILE A 85 -4.80 -1.57 1.29
N LEU A 86 -4.38 -1.51 0.03
CA LEU A 86 -5.28 -1.49 -1.12
C LEU A 86 -4.79 -2.53 -2.11
N SER A 87 -5.70 -3.34 -2.62
CA SER A 87 -5.31 -4.34 -3.59
C SER A 87 -6.40 -4.62 -4.60
N ARG A 88 -6.01 -4.71 -5.87
CA ARG A 88 -6.93 -5.05 -6.98
C ARG A 88 -7.46 -6.48 -6.90
N ARG A 89 -6.72 -7.36 -6.21
CA ARG A 89 -7.16 -8.73 -5.90
C ARG A 89 -8.16 -8.82 -4.76
N ALA A 90 -8.42 -7.72 -4.06
CA ALA A 90 -9.50 -7.70 -3.08
C ALA A 90 -10.81 -7.65 -3.88
N ASN A 91 -11.61 -8.71 -3.73
CA ASN A 91 -12.79 -8.94 -4.54
C ASN A 91 -13.82 -7.83 -4.26
N HIS A 92 -14.02 -6.93 -5.23
CA HIS A 92 -14.92 -5.77 -5.20
C HIS A 92 -14.64 -4.73 -4.09
N ASN A 93 -14.15 -3.55 -4.49
CA ASN A 93 -14.15 -2.31 -3.69
C ASN A 93 -13.52 -2.37 -2.29
N THR A 94 -12.75 -3.41 -1.96
CA THR A 94 -12.17 -3.53 -0.63
C THR A 94 -10.90 -2.70 -0.56
N VAL A 95 -11.06 -1.45 -0.14
CA VAL A 95 -10.05 -0.83 0.72
C VAL A 95 -9.87 -1.83 1.86
N LEU A 96 -8.72 -2.49 1.93
CA LEU A 96 -8.36 -3.34 3.06
C LEU A 96 -8.02 -2.39 4.22
N VAL A 97 -9.07 -1.78 4.80
CA VAL A 97 -9.04 -1.14 6.11
C VAL A 97 -8.85 -2.28 7.10
N THR A 98 -7.62 -2.71 7.21
CA THR A 98 -7.23 -3.91 7.92
C THR A 98 -7.30 -3.62 9.42
N GLU A 99 -8.47 -3.86 10.00
CA GLU A 99 -8.77 -4.23 11.39
C GLU A 99 -7.82 -3.67 12.48
N ARG A 100 -7.42 -2.42 12.34
CA ARG A 100 -6.74 -1.63 13.38
C ARG A 100 -7.30 -0.22 13.46
N CYS A 101 -8.61 -0.08 13.23
CA CYS A 101 -9.40 0.88 14.01
C CYS A 101 -9.62 0.27 15.41
N ASN A 102 -8.54 0.08 16.17
CA ASN A 102 -8.66 -0.28 17.58
C ASN A 102 -7.78 0.64 18.41
N SER A 103 -8.12 1.92 18.32
CA SER A 103 -8.02 2.88 19.43
C SER A 103 -9.08 3.95 19.20
N GLY A 104 -10.31 3.62 19.59
CA GLY A 104 -11.28 4.58 20.12
C GLY A 104 -11.59 5.83 19.27
N SER A 105 -11.94 5.67 18.00
CA SER A 105 -12.98 6.51 17.42
C SER A 105 -13.58 5.75 16.26
N LEU A 106 -14.89 5.91 16.09
CA LEU A 106 -15.62 5.47 14.92
C LEU A 106 -14.99 6.21 13.73
N ALA A 107 -14.00 5.61 13.08
CA ALA A 107 -13.52 6.07 11.79
C ALA A 107 -14.67 5.77 10.82
N ASP A 108 -15.49 6.81 10.64
CA ASP A 108 -16.83 6.83 10.09
C ASP A 108 -16.94 6.01 8.80
N GLU A 109 -18.02 5.23 8.68
CA GLU A 109 -18.45 4.67 7.39
C GLU A 109 -18.51 5.73 6.27
N ASP A 110 -18.68 7.01 6.64
CA ASP A 110 -18.68 8.15 5.72
C ASP A 110 -17.33 8.37 5.01
N ILE A 111 -16.19 8.09 5.63
CA ILE A 111 -14.88 8.26 4.97
C ILE A 111 -14.67 7.17 3.93
N ILE A 112 -15.03 5.92 4.26
CA ILE A 112 -14.95 4.79 3.33
C ILE A 112 -15.92 5.02 2.16
N ALA A 113 -17.15 5.45 2.43
CA ALA A 113 -18.11 5.82 1.38
C ALA A 113 -17.61 6.96 0.50
N LYS A 114 -16.96 7.98 1.08
CA LYS A 114 -16.34 9.07 0.31
C LYS A 114 -15.16 8.58 -0.52
N LEU A 115 -14.28 7.72 0.01
CA LEU A 115 -13.15 7.16 -0.73
C LEU A 115 -13.59 6.25 -1.89
N LEU A 116 -14.74 5.59 -1.78
CA LEU A 116 -15.30 4.75 -2.85
C LEU A 116 -15.96 5.53 -3.98
N VAL A 117 -16.39 6.77 -3.72
CA VAL A 117 -17.08 7.63 -4.70
C VAL A 117 -16.16 8.76 -5.22
N GLU A 118 -15.17 9.14 -4.43
CA GLU A 118 -14.25 10.23 -4.76
C GLU A 118 -13.21 9.77 -5.78
N SER A 119 -13.23 10.42 -6.93
CA SER A 119 -12.29 10.15 -8.04
C SER A 119 -11.15 11.17 -8.08
N ASP A 120 -11.27 12.26 -7.31
CA ASP A 120 -10.27 13.30 -7.22
C ASP A 120 -9.17 12.91 -6.21
N PRO A 121 -7.92 12.70 -6.68
CA PRO A 121 -6.81 12.28 -5.83
C PRO A 121 -6.47 13.31 -4.74
N HIS A 122 -6.74 14.60 -4.95
CA HIS A 122 -6.45 15.64 -3.94
C HIS A 122 -7.41 15.55 -2.75
N LYS A 123 -8.66 15.15 -2.98
CA LYS A 123 -9.67 15.01 -1.94
C LYS A 123 -9.54 13.71 -1.15
N ILE A 124 -9.11 12.63 -1.82
CA ILE A 124 -8.73 11.38 -1.16
C ILE A 124 -7.63 11.65 -0.13
N ILE A 125 -6.60 12.41 -0.50
CA ILE A 125 -5.50 12.79 0.41
C ILE A 125 -5.98 13.68 1.55
N ALA A 126 -6.87 14.64 1.27
CA ALA A 126 -7.46 15.49 2.32
C ALA A 126 -8.25 14.68 3.35
N LEU A 127 -8.96 13.62 2.92
CA LEU A 127 -9.67 12.70 3.82
C LEU A 127 -8.71 11.87 4.67
N PHE A 128 -7.58 11.44 4.13
CA PHE A 128 -6.54 10.75 4.91
C PHE A 128 -5.82 11.69 5.90
N ASN A 129 -5.68 12.97 5.56
CA ASN A 129 -5.02 13.96 6.41
C ASN A 129 -5.96 14.64 7.43
N SER A 130 -7.28 14.49 7.31
CA SER A 130 -8.21 15.11 8.26
C SER A 130 -8.21 14.46 9.65
N GLU A 131 -7.58 13.29 9.82
CA GLU A 131 -7.41 12.64 11.14
C GLU A 131 -6.12 13.06 11.88
N THR A 132 -5.23 13.85 11.26
CA THR A 132 -3.98 14.28 11.93
C THR A 132 -4.09 15.62 12.64
N GLU A 133 -5.22 16.34 12.55
CA GLU A 133 -5.40 17.67 13.14
C GLU A 133 -6.35 17.74 14.36
N SER A 134 -6.77 16.61 14.95
CA SER A 134 -7.66 16.60 16.12
C SER A 134 -7.02 16.07 17.42
N ALA A 135 -5.69 16.05 17.51
CA ALA A 135 -4.96 15.64 18.71
C ALA A 135 -4.33 16.79 19.54
N ASP A 136 -4.62 18.06 19.22
CA ASP A 136 -4.22 19.20 20.05
C ASP A 136 -5.34 20.26 20.10
N ALA A 137 -6.33 20.04 20.97
CA ALA A 137 -7.16 21.07 21.61
C ALA A 137 -7.87 20.49 22.84
#